data_AF-A0A1F5DS92-F1
#
_entry.id   AF-A0A1F5DS92-F1
#
_cell.length_a   1.000
_cell.length_b   1.000
_cell.length_c   1.000
_cell.angle_alpha   90.00
_cell.angle_beta   90.00
_cell.angle_gamma   90.00
#
_symmetry.space_group_name_H-M   'P 1'
#
loop_
_entity.id
_entity.type
_entity.pdbx_description
1 polymer ?
#
loop_
_entity_poly.entity_id
_entity_poly.type
_entity_poly.pdbx_seq_one_letter_code
_entity_poly.pdbx_strand_id
1 'polypeptide(L)'
;MSANVSLIEYENTPVKVVALRKTPKIETPGFVLDEVDERKEFSVPFWVASVLVETGLAKYGEEGLTAEEWTSTHFKERFNPGGPPGALSKDFYAKAYISLTLAAKAAEGDPAKVEQLNRLHARFREIIESRVNKVTRIATTETSPQPGILQTEEQILYQSLEHIIAEWRRDLRRLGTK
;
A
#
# COMPACT_ATOMS: atom_id res chain seq x y z
N MET A 1 -17.82 9.84 6.38
CA MET A 1 -17.43 8.56 5.73
C MET A 1 -16.08 8.18 6.32
N SER A 2 -15.90 6.97 6.87
CA SER A 2 -14.58 6.59 7.40
C SER A 2 -13.61 6.42 6.24
N ALA A 3 -12.37 6.85 6.44
CA ALA A 3 -11.26 6.69 5.51
C ALA A 3 -10.76 5.23 5.49
N ASN A 4 -11.67 4.27 5.28
CA ASN A 4 -11.31 2.86 5.26
C ASN A 4 -10.96 2.48 3.83
N VAL A 5 -9.67 2.57 3.53
CA VAL A 5 -9.08 1.71 2.51
C VAL A 5 -9.24 0.29 3.02
N SER A 6 -9.91 -0.56 2.26
CA SER A 6 -10.23 -1.89 2.74
C SER A 6 -8.99 -2.77 2.63
N LEU A 7 -8.51 -3.33 3.74
CA LEU A 7 -7.43 -4.34 3.73
C LEU A 7 -7.73 -5.49 2.75
N ILE A 8 -9.02 -5.74 2.49
CA ILE A 8 -9.50 -6.71 1.51
C ILE A 8 -8.99 -6.38 0.09
N GLU A 9 -8.86 -5.11 -0.28
CA GLU A 9 -8.34 -4.70 -1.59
C GLU A 9 -6.87 -5.09 -1.75
N TYR A 10 -6.06 -4.93 -0.70
CA TYR A 10 -4.67 -5.37 -0.71
C TYR A 10 -4.53 -6.89 -0.72
N GLU A 11 -5.36 -7.61 0.05
CA GLU A 11 -5.41 -9.08 0.02
C GLU A 11 -5.80 -9.64 -1.36
N ASN A 12 -6.63 -8.91 -2.11
CA ASN A 12 -7.02 -9.27 -3.47
C ASN A 12 -6.03 -8.78 -4.55
N THR A 13 -4.91 -8.17 -4.16
CA THR A 13 -3.88 -7.76 -5.12
C THR A 13 -3.26 -9.01 -5.76
N PRO A 14 -3.24 -9.10 -7.10
CA PRO A 14 -2.64 -10.23 -7.79
C PRO A 14 -1.12 -10.20 -7.62
N VAL A 15 -0.56 -11.31 -7.15
CA VAL A 15 0.88 -11.52 -6.98
C VAL A 15 1.33 -12.74 -7.75
N LYS A 16 2.57 -12.76 -8.22
CA LYS A 16 3.17 -13.92 -8.90
C LYS A 16 3.74 -14.90 -7.89
N VAL A 17 3.52 -16.17 -8.17
CA VAL A 17 4.05 -17.30 -7.42
C VAL A 17 4.58 -18.34 -8.40
N VAL A 18 5.52 -19.16 -7.92
CA VAL A 18 6.10 -20.27 -8.68
C VAL A 18 5.69 -21.58 -8.02
N ALA A 19 5.07 -22.48 -8.78
CA ALA A 19 4.68 -23.79 -8.28
C ALA A 19 5.93 -24.62 -7.91
N LEU A 20 5.97 -25.15 -6.68
CA LEU A 20 7.05 -26.04 -6.22
C LEU A 20 6.77 -27.51 -6.56
N ARG A 21 5.50 -27.84 -6.80
CA ARG A 21 4.99 -29.18 -7.14
C ARG A 21 3.70 -29.03 -7.93
N LYS A 22 3.30 -30.09 -8.62
CA LYS A 22 2.04 -30.12 -9.38
C LYS A 22 0.88 -29.76 -8.45
N THR A 23 0.21 -28.65 -8.74
CA THR A 23 -0.92 -28.16 -7.96
C THR A 23 -2.20 -28.55 -8.68
N PRO A 24 -3.07 -29.39 -8.06
CA PRO A 24 -4.31 -29.80 -8.70
C PRO A 24 -5.25 -28.60 -8.89
N LYS A 25 -6.28 -28.77 -9.72
CA LYS A 25 -7.34 -27.78 -9.84
C LYS A 25 -8.00 -27.52 -8.47
N ILE A 26 -8.11 -26.26 -8.08
CA ILE A 26 -8.78 -25.83 -6.84
C ILE A 26 -9.97 -24.96 -7.22
N GLU A 27 -11.16 -25.35 -6.79
CA GLU A 27 -12.38 -24.57 -6.99
C GLU A 27 -12.98 -24.23 -5.63
N THR A 28 -13.11 -22.94 -5.33
CA THR A 28 -13.80 -22.43 -4.16
C THR A 28 -14.79 -21.33 -4.58
N PRO A 29 -15.83 -21.04 -3.77
CA PRO A 29 -16.70 -19.91 -4.05
C PRO A 29 -15.89 -18.61 -4.13
N GLY A 30 -15.88 -17.99 -5.31
CA GLY A 30 -15.16 -16.74 -5.56
C GLY A 30 -13.71 -16.88 -6.03
N PHE A 31 -13.17 -18.09 -6.17
CA PHE A 31 -11.83 -18.31 -6.69
C PHE A 31 -11.68 -19.67 -7.40
N VAL A 32 -11.07 -19.65 -8.59
CA VAL A 32 -10.76 -20.87 -9.35
C VAL A 32 -9.30 -20.81 -9.75
N LEU A 33 -8.56 -21.87 -9.41
CA LEU A 33 -7.20 -22.12 -9.86
C LEU A 33 -7.18 -23.37 -10.72
N ASP A 34 -6.78 -23.23 -11.98
CA ASP A 34 -6.55 -24.37 -12.86
C ASP A 34 -5.34 -25.20 -12.42
N GLU A 35 -5.23 -26.41 -12.95
CA GLU A 35 -4.08 -27.27 -12.66
C GLU A 35 -2.77 -26.61 -13.13
N VAL A 36 -1.80 -26.49 -12.21
CA VAL A 36 -0.51 -25.85 -12.48
C VAL A 36 0.61 -26.88 -12.37
N ASP A 37 1.41 -27.00 -13.44
CA ASP A 37 2.60 -27.85 -13.44
C ASP A 37 3.71 -27.30 -12.55
N GLU A 38 4.58 -28.19 -12.07
CA GLU A 38 5.78 -27.82 -11.32
C GLU A 38 6.63 -26.79 -12.08
N ARG A 39 7.21 -25.81 -11.35
CA ARG A 39 8.08 -24.72 -11.84
C ARG A 39 7.40 -23.70 -12.75
N LYS A 40 6.10 -23.81 -13.02
CA LYS A 40 5.37 -22.75 -13.74
C LYS A 40 5.09 -21.56 -12.82
N GLU A 41 5.23 -20.37 -13.39
CA GLU A 41 4.79 -19.13 -12.77
C GLU A 41 3.32 -18.87 -13.07
N PHE A 42 2.59 -18.39 -12.08
CA PHE A 42 1.18 -18.02 -12.20
C PHE A 42 0.86 -16.89 -11.22
N SER A 43 -0.26 -16.20 -11.47
CA SER A 43 -0.69 -15.09 -10.62
C SER A 43 -2.01 -15.39 -9.93
N VAL A 44 -2.05 -15.12 -8.62
CA VAL A 44 -3.22 -15.32 -7.76
C VAL A 44 -3.31 -14.16 -6.76
N PRO A 45 -4.47 -13.92 -6.13
CA PRO A 45 -4.59 -12.97 -5.02
C PRO A 45 -3.57 -13.25 -3.91
N PHE A 46 -3.10 -12.20 -3.23
CA PHE A 46 -2.10 -12.31 -2.16
C PHE A 46 -2.51 -13.27 -1.03
N TRP A 47 -3.78 -13.26 -0.64
CA TRP A 47 -4.28 -14.21 0.37
C TRP A 47 -4.16 -15.67 -0.10
N VAL A 48 -4.43 -15.95 -1.38
CA VAL A 48 -4.27 -17.29 -1.96
C VAL A 48 -2.79 -17.67 -2.00
N ALA A 49 -1.94 -16.75 -2.46
CA ALA A 49 -0.49 -16.96 -2.50
C ALA A 49 0.05 -17.30 -1.11
N SER A 50 -0.40 -16.62 -0.06
CA SER A 50 -0.05 -16.92 1.33
C SER A 50 -0.35 -18.37 1.70
N VAL A 51 -1.56 -18.84 1.43
CA VAL A 51 -1.96 -20.22 1.74
C VAL A 51 -1.15 -21.24 0.93
N LEU A 52 -0.93 -20.98 -0.36
CA LEU A 52 -0.13 -21.87 -1.22
C LEU A 52 1.33 -21.96 -0.78
N VAL A 53 1.91 -20.86 -0.28
CA VAL A 53 3.30 -20.84 0.21
C VAL A 53 3.41 -21.52 1.57
N GLU A 54 2.48 -21.25 2.50
CA GLU A 54 2.45 -21.88 3.83
C GLU A 54 2.26 -23.40 3.77
N THR A 55 1.49 -23.88 2.79
CA THR A 55 1.29 -25.32 2.52
C THR A 55 2.45 -25.94 1.71
N GLY A 56 3.43 -25.14 1.31
CA GLY A 56 4.59 -25.56 0.51
C GLY A 56 4.22 -26.01 -0.91
N LEU A 57 3.12 -25.54 -1.47
CA LEU A 57 2.71 -25.80 -2.85
C LEU A 57 3.38 -24.81 -3.83
N ALA A 58 3.68 -23.61 -3.37
CA ALA A 58 4.32 -22.56 -4.15
C ALA A 58 5.39 -21.81 -3.34
N LYS A 59 6.15 -20.96 -4.04
CA LYS A 59 6.98 -19.90 -3.45
C LYS A 59 6.58 -18.56 -4.06
N TYR A 60 6.73 -17.48 -3.31
CA TYR A 60 6.57 -16.13 -3.86
C TYR A 60 7.59 -15.86 -4.97
N GLY A 61 7.16 -15.14 -6.01
CA GLY A 61 8.06 -14.50 -6.97
C GLY A 61 8.71 -13.25 -6.38
N GLU A 62 9.30 -12.41 -7.25
CA GLU A 62 9.74 -11.07 -6.87
C GLU A 62 8.50 -10.16 -6.72
N GLU A 63 7.96 -10.11 -5.50
CA GLU A 63 6.72 -9.39 -5.19
C GLU A 63 6.92 -8.40 -4.03
N GLY A 64 6.15 -7.30 -4.05
CA GLY A 64 6.27 -6.19 -3.11
C GLY A 64 7.22 -5.08 -3.60
N LEU A 65 7.64 -4.21 -2.67
CA LEU A 65 8.60 -3.14 -2.92
C LEU A 65 10.04 -3.65 -2.75
N THR A 66 10.86 -3.43 -3.77
CA THR A 66 12.31 -3.66 -3.73
C THR A 66 13.00 -2.72 -2.75
N ALA A 67 14.21 -3.10 -2.30
CA ALA A 67 15.03 -2.23 -1.44
C ALA A 67 15.34 -0.87 -2.10
N GLU A 68 15.49 -0.85 -3.43
CA GLU A 68 15.69 0.37 -4.20
C GLU A 68 14.43 1.24 -4.20
N GLU A 69 13.24 0.67 -4.44
CA GLU A 69 11.98 1.41 -4.39
C GLU A 69 11.72 2.01 -3.00
N TRP A 70 11.96 1.24 -1.94
CA TRP A 70 11.88 1.75 -0.56
C TRP A 70 12.82 2.94 -0.33
N THR A 71 14.07 2.82 -0.78
CA THR A 71 15.10 3.85 -0.56
C THR A 71 14.83 5.09 -1.40
N SER A 72 14.49 4.91 -2.67
CA SER A 72 14.15 5.99 -3.61
C SER A 72 12.92 6.76 -3.16
N THR A 73 11.86 6.05 -2.73
CA THR A 73 10.64 6.67 -2.21
C THR A 73 10.92 7.45 -0.94
N HIS A 74 11.58 6.83 0.04
CA HIS A 74 11.94 7.48 1.30
C HIS A 74 12.78 8.74 1.07
N PHE A 75 13.80 8.65 0.19
CA PHE A 75 14.64 9.80 -0.16
C PHE A 75 13.85 10.93 -0.80
N LYS A 76 13.00 10.65 -1.81
CA LYS A 76 12.17 11.65 -2.49
C LYS A 76 11.24 12.37 -1.53
N GLU A 77 10.63 11.63 -0.61
CA GLU A 77 9.72 12.21 0.38
C GLU A 77 10.43 13.11 1.39
N ARG A 78 11.72 12.86 1.65
CA ARG A 78 12.54 13.62 2.60
C ARG A 78 13.27 14.81 1.96
N PHE A 79 13.62 14.70 0.68
CA PHE A 79 14.40 15.72 -0.04
C PHE A 79 13.60 17.00 -0.30
N ASN A 80 12.30 16.88 -0.58
CA ASN A 80 11.44 18.02 -0.88
C ASN A 80 10.20 18.06 0.03
N PRO A 81 10.35 18.39 1.33
CA PRO A 81 9.23 18.43 2.26
C PRO A 81 8.24 19.55 1.91
N GLY A 82 8.74 20.67 1.36
CA GLY A 82 7.96 21.83 0.94
C GLY A 82 7.29 21.71 -0.43
N GLY A 83 7.64 20.71 -1.24
CA GLY A 83 7.11 20.50 -2.58
C GLY A 83 5.98 19.48 -2.66
N PRO A 84 5.32 19.34 -3.83
CA PRO A 84 4.22 18.41 -3.99
C PRO A 84 4.66 16.96 -3.68
N PRO A 85 3.71 16.06 -3.36
CA PRO A 85 4.00 14.63 -3.20
C PRO A 85 4.76 14.10 -4.42
N GLY A 86 5.78 13.28 -4.18
CA GLY A 86 6.46 12.60 -5.26
C GLY A 86 5.49 11.61 -5.92
N ALA A 87 5.62 11.42 -7.23
CA ALA A 87 4.89 10.35 -7.92
C ALA A 87 5.32 9.00 -7.32
N LEU A 88 4.34 8.24 -6.81
CA LEU A 88 4.51 6.85 -6.40
C LEU A 88 4.07 5.92 -7.54
N SER A 89 4.52 4.67 -7.48
CA SER A 89 3.88 3.64 -8.28
C SER A 89 2.40 3.51 -7.87
N LYS A 90 1.54 3.21 -8.84
CA LYS A 90 0.07 3.11 -8.64
C LYS A 90 -0.34 2.08 -7.58
N ASP A 91 0.54 1.12 -7.32
CA ASP A 91 0.37 -0.02 -6.43
C ASP A 91 1.24 0.10 -5.17
N PHE A 92 1.80 1.28 -4.88
CA PHE A 92 2.77 1.45 -3.79
C PHE A 92 2.26 0.94 -2.44
N TYR A 93 1.04 1.32 -2.04
CA TYR A 93 0.48 0.90 -0.75
C TYR A 93 0.16 -0.59 -0.70
N ALA A 94 -0.34 -1.17 -1.80
CA ALA A 94 -0.54 -2.61 -1.91
C ALA A 94 0.79 -3.38 -1.82
N LYS A 95 1.83 -2.92 -2.52
CA LYS A 95 3.17 -3.52 -2.44
C LYS A 95 3.82 -3.33 -1.07
N ALA A 96 3.61 -2.18 -0.42
CA ALA A 96 4.07 -1.95 0.95
C ALA A 96 3.39 -2.91 1.93
N TYR A 97 2.08 -3.11 1.80
CA TYR A 97 1.31 -4.10 2.57
C TYR A 97 1.89 -5.51 2.41
N ILE A 98 2.10 -5.95 1.16
CA ILE A 98 2.70 -7.25 0.85
C ILE A 98 4.10 -7.37 1.49
N SER A 99 4.99 -6.38 1.26
CA SER A 99 6.34 -6.39 1.82
C SER A 99 6.37 -6.46 3.35
N LEU A 100 5.53 -5.68 4.03
CA LEU A 100 5.44 -5.66 5.49
C LEU A 100 4.90 -6.98 6.02
N THR A 101 3.88 -7.55 5.37
CA THR A 101 3.29 -8.84 5.76
C THR A 101 4.29 -9.98 5.59
N LEU A 102 5.02 -10.03 4.48
CA LEU A 102 6.05 -11.03 4.24
C LEU A 102 7.23 -10.88 5.21
N ALA A 103 7.67 -9.66 5.49
CA ALA A 103 8.70 -9.39 6.48
C ALA A 103 8.27 -9.78 7.90
N ALA A 104 6.99 -9.58 8.26
CA ALA A 104 6.44 -10.01 9.53
C ALA A 104 6.46 -11.54 9.68
N LYS A 105 5.98 -12.27 8.67
CA LYS A 105 6.03 -13.75 8.65
C LYS A 105 7.47 -14.25 8.73
N ALA A 106 8.41 -13.62 8.01
CA ALA A 106 9.81 -14.02 8.02
C ALA A 106 10.52 -13.76 9.35
N ALA A 107 10.05 -12.77 10.13
CA ALA A 107 10.62 -12.39 11.42
C ALA A 107 10.24 -13.34 12.56
N GLU A 108 9.26 -14.22 12.37
CA GLU A 108 8.85 -15.20 13.37
C GLU A 108 10.02 -16.13 13.75
N GLY A 109 10.51 -15.99 14.98
CA GLY A 109 11.59 -16.81 15.52
C GLY A 109 13.02 -16.38 15.15
N ASP A 110 13.21 -15.24 14.48
CA ASP A 110 14.53 -14.73 14.08
C ASP A 110 14.74 -13.26 14.53
N PRO A 111 15.51 -13.01 15.61
CA PRO A 111 15.76 -11.67 16.12
C PRO A 111 16.39 -10.71 15.10
N ALA A 112 17.22 -11.21 14.18
CA ALA A 112 17.84 -10.37 13.16
C ALA A 112 16.80 -9.85 12.14
N LYS A 113 15.83 -10.68 11.80
CA LYS A 113 14.72 -10.31 10.92
C LYS A 113 13.69 -9.43 11.61
N VAL A 114 13.47 -9.58 12.92
CA VAL A 114 12.66 -8.64 13.72
C VAL A 114 13.24 -7.24 13.64
N GLU A 115 14.56 -7.10 13.77
CA GLU A 115 15.24 -5.80 13.64
C GLU A 115 15.11 -5.22 12.22
N GLN A 116 15.19 -6.05 11.17
CA GLN A 116 14.94 -5.62 9.79
C GLN A 116 13.50 -5.13 9.58
N LEU A 117 12.51 -5.85 10.11
CA LEU A 117 11.09 -5.47 10.07
C LEU A 117 10.86 -4.12 10.78
N ASN A 118 11.46 -3.92 11.96
CA ASN A 118 11.35 -2.65 12.69
C ASN A 118 11.90 -1.47 11.89
N ARG A 119 13.03 -1.63 11.21
CA ARG A 119 13.59 -0.61 10.32
C ARG A 119 12.68 -0.33 9.13
N LEU A 120 12.05 -1.37 8.58
CA LEU A 120 11.10 -1.23 7.47
C LEU A 120 9.85 -0.47 7.91
N HIS A 121 9.29 -0.78 9.09
CA HIS A 121 8.19 -0.03 9.70
C HIS A 121 8.55 1.42 9.96
N ALA A 122 9.74 1.70 10.50
CA ALA A 122 10.19 3.06 10.75
C ALA A 122 10.27 3.87 9.44
N ARG A 123 10.85 3.28 8.39
CA ARG A 123 10.92 3.89 7.05
C ARG A 123 9.54 4.16 6.47
N PHE A 124 8.63 3.18 6.55
CA PHE A 124 7.26 3.34 6.06
C PHE A 124 6.52 4.44 6.82
N ARG A 125 6.66 4.49 8.15
CA ARG A 125 6.08 5.55 8.97
C ARG A 125 6.55 6.93 8.53
N GLU A 126 7.85 7.13 8.31
CA GLU A 126 8.38 8.41 7.84
C GLU A 126 7.82 8.82 6.46
N ILE A 127 7.62 7.86 5.55
CA ILE A 127 6.95 8.11 4.26
C ILE A 127 5.52 8.57 4.50
N ILE A 128 4.75 7.88 5.35
CA ILE A 128 3.36 8.24 5.69
C ILE A 128 3.30 9.66 6.27
N GLU A 129 4.14 9.97 7.26
CA GLU A 129 4.16 11.30 7.90
C GLU A 129 4.47 12.40 6.89
N SER A 130 5.44 12.19 6.00
CA SER A 130 5.75 13.16 4.94
C SER A 130 4.55 13.37 4.01
N ARG A 131 3.88 12.28 3.59
CA ARG A 131 2.75 12.37 2.66
C ARG A 131 1.50 12.96 3.29
N VAL A 132 1.19 12.65 4.55
CA VAL A 132 0.10 13.29 5.31
C VAL A 132 0.30 14.81 5.37
N ASN A 133 1.52 15.28 5.65
CA ASN A 133 1.82 16.72 5.68
C ASN A 133 1.60 17.38 4.31
N LYS A 134 2.01 16.71 3.23
CA LYS A 134 1.84 17.23 1.86
C LYS A 134 0.37 17.24 1.42
N VAL A 135 -0.38 16.17 1.72
CA VAL A 135 -1.83 16.10 1.45
C VAL A 135 -2.56 17.20 2.22
N THR A 136 -2.22 17.40 3.49
CA THR A 136 -2.80 18.48 4.32
C THR A 136 -2.52 19.84 3.71
N ARG A 137 -1.28 20.10 3.26
CA ARG A 137 -0.94 21.37 2.61
C ARG A 137 -1.77 21.59 1.35
N ILE A 138 -1.93 20.57 0.51
CA ILE A 138 -2.78 20.66 -0.69
C ILE A 138 -4.25 20.92 -0.30
N ALA A 139 -4.78 20.21 0.70
CA ALA A 139 -6.15 20.42 1.17
C ALA A 139 -6.40 21.83 1.73
N THR A 140 -5.37 22.47 2.28
CA THR A 140 -5.46 23.88 2.73
C THR A 140 -5.41 24.87 1.57
N THR A 141 -4.85 24.51 0.41
CA THR A 141 -4.90 25.36 -0.78
C THR A 141 -6.25 25.20 -1.47
N GLU A 142 -6.88 26.29 -1.93
CA GLU A 142 -8.13 26.24 -2.73
C GLU A 142 -7.87 25.75 -4.18
N THR A 143 -6.80 25.00 -4.39
CA THR A 143 -6.33 24.50 -5.68
C THR A 143 -6.40 22.99 -5.69
N SER A 144 -7.08 22.42 -6.69
CA SER A 144 -7.15 20.97 -6.85
C SER A 144 -5.77 20.37 -7.17
N PRO A 145 -5.43 19.18 -6.61
CA PRO A 145 -4.21 18.48 -6.97
C PRO A 145 -4.21 18.10 -8.45
N GLN A 146 -3.03 18.03 -9.07
CA GLN A 146 -2.94 17.48 -10.42
C GLN A 146 -3.31 15.99 -10.40
N PRO A 147 -4.03 15.49 -11.43
CA PRO A 147 -4.37 14.08 -11.54
C PRO A 147 -3.13 13.18 -11.47
N GLY A 148 -3.22 12.10 -10.70
CA GLY A 148 -2.15 11.09 -10.58
C GLY A 148 -1.05 11.40 -9.56
N ILE A 149 -1.07 12.55 -8.88
CA ILE A 149 -0.13 12.83 -7.78
C ILE A 149 -0.49 12.04 -6.51
N LEU A 150 -1.79 12.01 -6.18
CA LEU A 150 -2.31 11.34 -4.99
C LEU A 150 -2.76 9.92 -5.33
N GLN A 151 -2.38 8.96 -4.48
CA GLN A 151 -2.92 7.60 -4.52
C GLN A 151 -4.38 7.59 -4.05
N THR A 152 -5.10 6.50 -4.31
CA THR A 152 -6.53 6.37 -3.94
C THR A 152 -6.75 6.65 -2.45
N GLU A 153 -5.90 6.10 -1.61
CA GLU A 153 -5.90 6.24 -0.16
C GLU A 153 -5.73 7.71 0.28
N GLU A 154 -4.87 8.43 -0.43
CA GLU A 154 -4.58 9.84 -0.17
C GLU A 154 -5.64 10.78 -0.72
N GLN A 155 -6.31 10.40 -1.82
CA GLN A 155 -7.44 11.13 -2.36
C GLN A 155 -8.61 11.13 -1.36
N ILE A 156 -8.86 9.99 -0.70
CA ILE A 156 -9.87 9.89 0.36
C ILE A 156 -9.54 10.82 1.53
N LEU A 157 -8.27 10.86 1.95
CA LEU A 157 -7.81 11.79 2.99
C LEU A 157 -7.96 13.26 2.54
N TYR A 158 -7.53 13.57 1.31
CA TYR A 158 -7.63 14.92 0.73
C TYR A 158 -9.08 15.41 0.71
N GLN A 159 -10.01 14.62 0.16
CA GLN A 159 -11.43 14.99 0.08
C GLN A 159 -12.03 15.24 1.46
N SER A 160 -11.66 14.43 2.45
CA SER A 160 -12.12 14.60 3.83
C SER A 160 -11.61 15.90 4.44
N LEU A 161 -10.32 16.22 4.25
CA LEU A 161 -9.71 17.45 4.76
C LEU A 161 -10.25 18.69 4.05
N GLU A 162 -10.36 18.65 2.72
CA GLU A 162 -10.91 19.74 1.90
C GLU A 162 -12.32 20.08 2.36
N HIS A 163 -13.17 19.07 2.57
CA HIS A 163 -14.53 19.27 3.06
C HIS A 163 -14.54 19.97 4.42
N ILE A 164 -13.81 19.45 5.42
CA ILE A 164 -13.75 20.03 6.77
C ILE A 164 -13.25 21.48 6.73
N ILE A 165 -12.21 21.76 5.94
CA ILE A 165 -11.62 23.11 5.81
C ILE A 165 -12.60 24.06 5.13
N ALA A 166 -13.27 23.63 4.07
CA ALA A 166 -14.23 24.43 3.33
C ALA A 166 -15.46 24.79 4.21
N GLU A 167 -15.97 23.83 4.99
CA GLU A 167 -17.06 24.08 5.93
C GLU A 167 -16.67 25.11 6.98
N TRP A 168 -15.51 24.92 7.63
CA TRP A 168 -15.00 25.86 8.62
C TRP A 168 -14.83 27.28 8.06
N ARG A 169 -14.26 27.41 6.84
CA ARG A 169 -14.13 28.72 6.16
C ARG A 169 -15.47 29.37 5.87
N ARG A 170 -16.45 28.59 5.41
CA ARG A 170 -17.80 29.07 5.12
C ARG A 170 -18.46 29.62 6.40
N ASP A 171 -18.34 28.91 7.50
CA ASP A 171 -18.96 29.30 8.77
C ASP A 171 -18.31 30.57 9.34
N LEU A 172 -16.97 30.67 9.27
CA LEU A 172 -16.27 31.88 9.69
C LEU A 172 -16.55 33.10 8.79
N ARG A 173 -16.68 32.91 7.48
CA ARG A 173 -17.03 34.00 6.53
C ARG A 173 -18.43 34.56 6.76
N ARG A 174 -19.32 33.80 7.42
CA ARG A 174 -20.68 34.23 7.80
C ARG A 174 -20.71 35.01 9.12
N LEU A 175 -19.60 35.10 9.84
CA LEU A 175 -19.53 35.93 11.05
C LEU A 175 -19.73 37.40 10.66
N GLY A 176 -20.74 38.05 11.25
CA GLY A 176 -21.06 39.47 11.01
C GLY A 176 -21.99 39.76 9.83
N THR A 177 -22.34 38.75 9.02
CA THR A 177 -23.41 38.86 8.01
C THR A 177 -24.70 38.26 8.58
N LYS A 178 -25.58 39.12 9.10
CA LYS A 178 -27.00 38.81 9.28
C LYS A 178 -27.75 39.05 7.98
#